data_AF-A0A9X3KEP9-F1
#
_entry.id   AF-A0A9X3KEP9-F1
#
_cell.length_a   1.000
_cell.length_b   1.000
_cell.length_c   1.000
_cell.angle_alpha   90.00
_cell.angle_beta   90.00
_cell.angle_gamma   90.00
#
_symmetry.space_group_name_H-M   'P 1'
#
loop_
_entity.id
_entity.type
_entity.pdbx_description
1 polymer ?
#
loop_
_entity_poly.entity_id
_entity_poly.type
_entity_poly.pdbx_seq_one_letter_code
_entity_poly.pdbx_strand_id
1 'polypeptide(L)'
;MDHTNHVRLVATELTPSVLEGATVYGADDHKVGKVDHVHGVGAGSTAIIDVGGFLGIGAKPVAVPLSDLDFMRDEDGDVHAVTSWTKDQLKDMPEHRH
;
A
#
# COMPACT_ATOMS: atom_id res chain seq x y z
N MET A 1 -5.35 -14.15 6.00
CA MET A 1 -5.24 -14.81 4.69
C MET A 1 -3.83 -15.39 4.61
N ASP A 2 -3.61 -16.51 3.94
CA ASP A 2 -2.28 -17.15 3.90
C ASP A 2 -1.39 -16.47 2.86
N HIS A 3 -0.74 -15.36 3.23
CA HIS A 3 0.16 -14.62 2.33
C HIS A 3 1.43 -15.39 1.90
N THR A 4 1.64 -16.60 2.42
CA THR A 4 2.83 -17.43 2.18
C THR A 4 2.96 -17.91 0.72
N ASN A 5 1.85 -17.96 -0.05
CA ASN A 5 1.85 -18.40 -1.46
C ASN A 5 1.82 -17.25 -2.47
N HIS A 6 1.76 -15.99 -2.03
CA HIS A 6 1.64 -14.88 -2.98
C HIS A 6 2.99 -14.57 -3.62
N VAL A 7 2.95 -14.26 -4.92
CA VAL A 7 4.16 -13.92 -5.67
C VAL A 7 4.52 -12.47 -5.34
N ARG A 8 5.67 -12.27 -4.70
CA ARG A 8 6.20 -10.91 -4.49
C ARG A 8 6.55 -10.27 -5.82
N LEU A 9 6.08 -9.05 -6.02
CA LEU A 9 6.41 -8.28 -7.21
C LEU A 9 7.90 -7.95 -7.18
N VAL A 10 8.58 -8.18 -8.31
CA VAL A 10 9.98 -7.79 -8.48
C VAL A 10 10.09 -6.30 -8.79
N ALA A 11 11.27 -5.71 -8.55
CA ALA A 11 11.48 -4.26 -8.74
C ALA A 11 11.13 -3.72 -10.13
N THR A 12 11.12 -4.56 -11.17
CA THR A 12 10.69 -4.18 -12.52
C THR A 12 9.17 -4.11 -12.69
N GLU A 13 8.40 -4.73 -11.81
CA GLU A 13 6.92 -4.68 -11.79
C GLU A 13 6.38 -3.62 -10.82
N LEU A 14 7.24 -3.05 -9.96
CA LEU A 14 6.94 -1.94 -9.05
C LEU A 14 6.79 -0.62 -9.82
N THR A 15 5.80 -0.59 -10.70
CA THR A 15 5.44 0.57 -11.52
C THR A 15 4.17 1.21 -10.98
N PRO A 16 4.03 2.54 -11.03
CA PRO A 16 2.84 3.24 -10.56
C PRO A 16 1.56 2.60 -11.11
N SER A 17 1.49 2.31 -12.41
CA SER A 17 0.30 1.69 -13.02
C SER A 17 -0.11 0.32 -12.47
N VAL A 18 0.80 -0.43 -11.85
CA VAL A 18 0.51 -1.75 -11.24
C VAL A 18 0.18 -1.61 -9.75
N LEU A 19 0.80 -0.64 -9.08
CA LEU A 19 0.68 -0.43 -7.64
C LEU A 19 -0.47 0.52 -7.28
N GLU A 20 -0.75 1.50 -8.13
CA GLU A 20 -1.87 2.42 -8.02
C GLU A 20 -3.18 1.63 -8.06
N GLY A 21 -4.00 1.83 -7.04
CA GLY A 21 -5.22 1.09 -6.88
C GLY A 21 -5.09 -0.22 -6.08
N ALA A 22 -3.87 -0.64 -5.72
CA ALA A 22 -3.67 -1.81 -4.89
C ALA A 22 -4.30 -1.61 -3.49
N THR A 23 -4.90 -2.68 -2.96
CA THR A 23 -5.45 -2.66 -1.60
C THR A 23 -4.32 -2.84 -0.60
N VAL A 24 -4.32 -2.02 0.46
CA VAL A 24 -3.30 -2.10 1.52
C VAL A 24 -3.89 -2.80 2.75
N TYR A 25 -3.22 -3.85 3.18
CA TYR A 25 -3.52 -4.61 4.38
C TYR A 25 -2.49 -4.31 5.47
N GLY A 26 -2.96 -4.15 6.70
CA GLY A 26 -2.09 -3.95 7.86
C GLY A 26 -1.57 -5.27 8.43
N ALA A 27 -0.81 -5.17 9.51
CA ALA A 27 -0.27 -6.34 10.21
C ALA A 27 -1.34 -7.34 10.68
N ASP A 28 -2.55 -6.87 10.95
CA ASP A 28 -3.69 -7.69 11.38
C ASP A 28 -4.47 -8.31 10.20
N ASP A 29 -3.93 -8.30 8.98
CA ASP A 29 -4.58 -8.81 7.76
C ASP A 29 -5.87 -8.06 7.37
N HIS A 30 -6.12 -6.92 8.02
CA HIS A 30 -7.28 -6.08 7.76
C HIS A 30 -6.95 -4.98 6.77
N LYS A 31 -7.91 -4.67 5.89
CA LYS A 31 -7.82 -3.53 4.99
C LYS A 31 -7.68 -2.22 5.78
N VAL A 32 -6.51 -1.60 5.67
CA VAL A 32 -6.23 -0.30 6.29
C VAL A 32 -6.52 0.86 5.34
N GLY A 33 -6.34 0.62 4.03
CA GLY A 33 -6.39 1.66 3.02
C GLY A 33 -6.27 1.16 1.59
N LYS A 34 -5.98 2.08 0.68
CA LYS A 34 -5.75 1.84 -0.75
C LYS A 34 -4.62 2.75 -1.23
N VAL A 35 -3.79 2.25 -2.16
CA VAL A 35 -2.79 3.08 -2.83
C VAL A 35 -3.48 4.03 -3.79
N ASP A 36 -3.32 5.34 -3.55
CA ASP A 36 -3.86 6.40 -4.40
C ASP A 36 -2.89 6.72 -5.54
N HIS A 37 -1.63 7.01 -5.19
CA HIS A 37 -0.60 7.39 -6.14
C HIS A 37 0.76 6.84 -5.73
N VAL A 38 1.68 6.66 -6.68
CA VAL A 38 3.08 6.30 -6.38
C VAL A 38 4.02 7.33 -6.98
N HIS A 39 4.85 7.92 -6.13
CA HIS A 39 5.89 8.86 -6.54
C HIS A 39 7.23 8.15 -6.70
N GLY A 40 7.81 8.31 -7.90
CA GLY A 40 9.12 7.75 -8.25
C GLY A 40 9.04 6.43 -9.01
N VAL A 41 10.21 5.86 -9.30
CA VAL A 41 10.37 4.56 -9.95
C VAL A 41 11.49 3.75 -9.26
N GLY A 42 11.29 2.44 -9.10
CA GLY A 42 12.25 1.54 -8.46
C GLY A 42 12.28 1.60 -6.93
N ALA A 43 13.39 1.18 -6.31
CA ALA A 43 13.51 0.97 -4.86
C ALA A 43 13.38 2.23 -3.98
N GLY A 44 13.57 3.43 -4.56
CA GLY A 44 13.43 4.71 -3.86
C GLY A 44 12.03 5.33 -3.95
N SER A 45 11.05 4.57 -4.45
CA SER A 45 9.70 5.08 -4.67
C SER A 45 8.90 5.17 -3.37
N THR A 46 7.91 6.04 -3.36
CA THR A 46 7.01 6.25 -2.22
C THR A 46 5.58 6.07 -2.67
N ALA A 47 4.84 5.19 -2.02
CA ALA A 47 3.42 5.00 -2.27
C ALA A 47 2.62 5.92 -1.33
N ILE A 48 1.69 6.67 -1.90
CA ILE A 48 0.70 7.44 -1.17
C ILE A 48 -0.48 6.51 -0.91
N ILE A 49 -0.75 6.25 0.37
CA ILE A 49 -1.80 5.36 0.83
C ILE A 49 -2.86 6.20 1.50
N ASP A 50 -4.09 6.06 1.05
CA ASP A 50 -5.25 6.62 1.72
C ASP A 50 -5.69 5.72 2.87
N VAL A 51 -5.43 6.18 4.09
CA VAL A 51 -5.67 5.41 5.31
C VAL A 51 -6.93 5.93 6.00
N GLY A 52 -7.89 5.04 6.19
CA GLY A 52 -9.20 5.42 6.74
C GLY A 52 -10.06 6.17 5.72
N GLY A 53 -11.25 6.59 6.16
CA GLY A 53 -12.28 7.13 5.27
C GLY A 53 -13.03 6.04 4.49
N PHE A 54 -14.27 6.34 4.14
CA PHE A 54 -15.08 5.49 3.25
C PHE A 54 -15.18 6.28 1.94
N LEU A 55 -14.66 5.74 0.82
CA LEU A 55 -14.67 6.39 -0.50
C LEU A 55 -14.08 7.83 -0.53
N GLY A 56 -12.85 8.03 -0.02
CA GLY A 56 -12.14 9.32 -0.16
C GLY A 56 -12.66 10.46 0.74
N ILE A 57 -13.75 10.26 1.49
CA ILE A 57 -14.21 11.21 2.50
C ILE A 57 -13.63 10.82 3.85
N GLY A 58 -12.77 11.69 4.39
CA GLY A 58 -12.04 11.42 5.65
C GLY A 58 -10.93 10.40 5.51
N ALA A 59 -10.50 10.12 4.27
CA ALA A 59 -9.26 9.41 4.01
C ALA A 59 -8.08 10.34 4.25
N LYS A 60 -7.04 9.80 4.88
CA LYS A 60 -5.82 10.53 5.18
C LYS A 60 -4.71 10.00 4.28
N PRO A 61 -4.15 10.83 3.38
CA PRO A 61 -3.04 10.41 2.54
C PRO A 61 -1.77 10.34 3.39
N VAL A 62 -1.15 9.16 3.41
CA VAL A 62 0.10 8.88 4.12
C VAL A 62 1.13 8.41 3.11
N ALA A 63 2.28 9.08 3.09
CA ALA A 63 3.40 8.68 2.25
C ALA A 63 4.18 7.57 2.95
N VAL A 64 4.20 6.39 2.33
CA VAL A 64 4.91 5.22 2.85
C VAL A 64 5.95 4.78 1.81
N PRO A 65 7.22 4.63 2.19
CA PRO A 65 8.24 4.16 1.27
C PRO A 65 7.92 2.73 0.81
N LEU A 66 8.16 2.43 -0.47
CA LEU A 66 7.92 1.10 -1.02
C LEU A 66 8.74 0.01 -0.33
N SER A 67 9.84 0.37 0.34
CA SER A 67 10.62 -0.58 1.16
C SER A 67 9.89 -1.06 2.43
N ASP A 68 8.88 -0.32 2.90
CA ASP A 68 8.03 -0.68 4.04
C ASP A 68 6.72 -1.38 3.63
N LEU A 69 6.55 -1.59 2.32
CA LEU A 69 5.37 -2.19 1.72
C LEU A 69 5.77 -3.44 0.94
N ASP A 70 5.20 -4.57 1.33
CA ASP A 70 5.39 -5.82 0.61
C ASP A 70 4.28 -5.94 -0.43
N PHE A 71 4.60 -5.69 -1.69
CA PHE A 71 3.66 -5.85 -2.80
C PHE A 71 3.66 -7.29 -3.27
N MET A 72 2.47 -7.87 -3.27
CA MET A 72 2.23 -9.26 -3.60
C MET A 72 1.08 -9.37 -4.60
N ARG A 73 1.19 -10.36 -5.48
CA ARG A 73 0.16 -10.72 -6.44
C ARG A 73 -0.45 -12.05 -6.02
N ASP A 74 -1.78 -12.07 -5.92
CA ASP A 74 -2.58 -13.27 -5.67
C ASP A 74 -2.68 -14.16 -6.93
N GLU A 75 -3.20 -15.38 -6.79
CA GLU A 75 -3.44 -16.31 -7.91
C GLU A 75 -4.37 -15.73 -8.98
N ASP A 76 -5.31 -14.85 -8.60
CA ASP A 76 -6.22 -14.16 -9.54
C ASP A 76 -5.52 -13.06 -10.37
N GLY A 77 -4.27 -12.72 -10.01
CA GLY A 77 -3.51 -11.64 -10.63
C GLY A 77 -3.70 -10.27 -9.95
N ASP A 78 -4.52 -10.21 -8.91
CA ASP A 78 -4.78 -9.02 -8.10
C ASP A 78 -3.57 -8.63 -7.26
N VAL A 79 -3.18 -7.36 -7.35
CA VAL A 79 -2.03 -6.80 -6.63
C VAL A 79 -2.50 -6.14 -5.35
N HIS A 80 -1.88 -6.52 -4.25
CA HIS A 80 -2.10 -5.94 -2.93
C HIS A 80 -0.77 -5.62 -2.25
N ALA A 81 -0.82 -4.67 -1.32
CA ALA A 81 0.31 -4.33 -0.48
C ALA A 81 0.02 -4.77 0.95
N VAL A 82 1.03 -5.30 1.62
CA VAL A 82 0.98 -5.57 3.06
C VAL A 82 1.98 -4.68 3.76
N THR A 83 1.58 -4.12 4.89
CA THR A 83 2.44 -3.32 5.75
C THR A 83 2.49 -3.87 7.16
N SER A 84 3.63 -3.67 7.83
CA SER A 84 3.80 -4.01 9.25
C SER A 84 3.08 -3.04 10.18
N TRP A 85 2.56 -1.92 9.66
CA TRP A 85 1.84 -0.93 10.45
C TRP A 85 0.35 -1.29 10.57
N THR A 86 -0.24 -0.96 11.71
CA THR A 86 -1.71 -1.06 11.88
C THR A 86 -2.40 0.19 11.34
N LYS A 87 -3.73 0.11 11.13
CA LYS A 87 -4.54 1.24 10.69
C LYS A 87 -4.39 2.47 11.60
N ASP A 88 -4.37 2.24 12.90
CA ASP A 88 -4.26 3.30 13.90
C ASP A 88 -2.87 3.94 13.89
N GLN A 89 -1.81 3.14 13.72
CA GLN A 89 -0.45 3.68 13.57
C GLN A 89 -0.33 4.55 12.31
N LEU A 90 -0.83 4.06 11.18
CA LEU A 90 -0.85 4.85 9.94
C LEU A 90 -1.68 6.13 10.07
N LYS A 91 -2.77 6.10 10.84
CA LYS A 91 -3.56 7.31 11.15
C LYS A 91 -2.82 8.30 12.03
N ASP A 92 -1.97 7.82 12.93
CA ASP A 92 -1.13 8.65 13.81
C ASP A 92 0.05 9.29 13.07
N MET A 93 0.54 8.65 12.00
CA MET A 93 1.62 9.18 11.16
C MET A 93 1.30 10.57 10.58
N PRO A 94 2.32 11.42 10.34
CA PRO A 94 2.12 12.71 9.72
C PRO A 94 1.44 12.55 8.37
N GLU A 95 0.36 13.32 8.16
CA GLU A 95 -0.36 13.35 6.89
C GLU A 95 0.55 13.95 5.83
N HIS A 96 0.62 13.33 4.66
CA HIS A 96 1.32 13.89 3.52
C HIS A 96 0.54 15.10 3.03
N ARG A 97 0.94 16.29 3.49
CA ARG A 97 0.37 17.58 3.10
C ARG A 97 1.31 18.23 2.09
N HIS A 98 0.91 18.25 0.83
CA HIS A 98 1.58 19.03 -0.22
C HIS A 98 1.16 20.50 -0.14
#